data_AF-A0A7W6SN91-F1
#
_entry.id   AF-A0A7W6SN91-F1
#
_cell.length_a   1.000
_cell.length_b   1.000
_cell.length_c   1.000
_cell.angle_alpha   90.00
_cell.angle_beta   90.00
_cell.angle_gamma   90.00
#
_symmetry.space_group_name_H-M   'P 1'
#
loop_
_entity.id
_entity.type
_entity.pdbx_description
1 polymer ?
#
loop_
_entity_poly.entity_id
_entity_poly.type
_entity_poly.pdbx_seq_one_letter_code
_entity_poly.pdbx_strand_id
1 'polypeptide(L)'
;MNARLHRIGLGRFAGTGERLARAVTVASVSFGRGLLWLLAAVIVGCGIWMLLPFSKGNSTEPVKSGVAAVEPAAPGDTAVSPTAEVPASAAAELDRLRISSQTWRRGGLGSKALVTFTLRNDNDYAVRDVEIICAFVRRDGTPLTARSRVLPDTVSMKSRKTFARIPLGYVNVNADQARCSLVAARRA
;
A
#
# COMPACT_ATOMS: atom_id res chain seq x y z
N MET A 1 15.05 -51.68 -51.51
CA MET A 1 15.47 -50.56 -50.64
C MET A 1 16.40 -51.15 -49.60
N ASN A 2 17.69 -50.81 -49.68
CA ASN A 2 18.79 -51.51 -49.02
C ASN A 2 19.18 -50.86 -47.68
N ALA A 3 19.59 -51.73 -46.76
CA ALA A 3 20.26 -51.59 -45.46
C ALA A 3 20.81 -50.22 -45.00
N ARG A 4 20.71 -49.96 -43.69
CA ARG A 4 21.88 -49.81 -42.78
C ARG A 4 21.44 -49.64 -41.30
N LEU A 5 21.74 -50.65 -40.49
CA LEU A 5 21.92 -50.54 -39.04
C LEU A 5 23.21 -49.76 -38.74
N HIS A 6 23.15 -48.78 -37.85
CA HIS A 6 24.36 -48.24 -37.21
C HIS A 6 24.27 -48.36 -35.69
N ARG A 7 25.27 -49.04 -35.15
CA ARG A 7 25.54 -49.32 -33.75
C ARG A 7 26.49 -48.25 -33.21
N ILE A 8 26.08 -47.48 -32.20
CA ILE A 8 26.94 -46.70 -31.26
C ILE A 8 26.08 -46.56 -29.99
N GLY A 9 26.45 -46.88 -28.76
CA GLY A 9 27.69 -47.27 -28.11
C GLY A 9 27.49 -46.92 -26.64
N LEU A 10 27.13 -47.90 -25.80
CA LEU A 10 26.95 -47.73 -24.36
C LEU A 10 28.35 -47.56 -23.71
N GLY A 11 28.69 -46.32 -23.40
CA GLY A 11 29.92 -45.95 -22.73
C GLY A 11 29.64 -45.25 -21.40
N ARG A 12 29.78 -46.00 -20.31
CA ARG A 12 30.46 -45.63 -19.05
C ARG A 12 30.12 -44.25 -18.43
N PHE A 13 29.29 -44.27 -17.37
CA PHE A 13 29.49 -43.41 -16.20
C PHE A 13 29.03 -44.16 -14.92
N ALA A 14 29.86 -45.11 -14.49
CA ALA A 14 29.92 -45.51 -13.08
C ALA A 14 30.88 -44.52 -12.39
N GLY A 15 30.42 -43.74 -11.41
CA GLY A 15 31.35 -42.89 -10.65
C GLY A 15 30.81 -41.72 -9.82
N THR A 16 29.50 -41.57 -9.60
CA THR A 16 28.97 -40.41 -8.83
C THR A 16 28.22 -40.77 -7.55
N GLY A 17 28.00 -42.05 -7.25
CA GLY A 17 27.20 -42.48 -6.09
C GLY A 17 27.91 -42.38 -4.73
N GLU A 18 29.23 -42.51 -4.67
CA GLU A 18 29.93 -42.71 -3.37
C GLU A 18 30.42 -41.42 -2.69
N ARG A 19 30.45 -40.28 -3.38
CA ARG A 19 30.88 -39.00 -2.78
C ARG A 19 29.76 -38.25 -2.04
N LEU A 20 28.49 -38.55 -2.33
CA LEU A 20 27.35 -37.90 -1.69
C LEU A 20 27.05 -38.46 -0.29
N ALA A 21 27.33 -39.74 -0.04
CA ALA A 21 27.06 -40.35 1.26
C ALA A 21 28.00 -39.85 2.39
N ARG A 22 29.22 -39.41 2.07
CA ARG A 22 30.21 -38.93 3.06
C ARG A 22 30.08 -37.44 3.41
N ALA A 23 29.39 -36.65 2.60
CA ALA A 23 29.21 -35.22 2.84
C ALA A 23 28.04 -34.92 3.81
N VAL A 24 27.07 -35.85 3.92
CA VAL A 24 25.85 -35.62 4.72
C VAL A 24 26.08 -35.82 6.22
N THR A 25 27.08 -36.61 6.64
CA THR A 25 27.29 -36.92 8.06
C THR A 25 28.18 -35.93 8.82
N VAL A 26 28.95 -35.07 8.14
CA VAL A 26 29.84 -34.10 8.81
C VAL A 26 29.15 -32.75 9.06
N ALA A 27 28.09 -32.43 8.31
CA ALA A 27 27.41 -31.13 8.42
C ALA A 27 26.32 -31.04 9.52
N SER A 28 25.96 -32.15 10.17
CA SER A 28 24.84 -32.19 11.12
C SER A 28 25.21 -31.91 12.58
N VAL A 29 26.49 -31.96 12.97
CA VAL A 29 26.90 -31.82 14.38
C VAL A 29 27.29 -30.38 14.75
N SER A 30 27.72 -29.56 13.79
CA SER A 30 28.15 -28.18 14.03
C SER A 30 27.00 -27.18 14.13
N PHE A 31 25.85 -27.48 13.49
CA PHE A 31 24.70 -26.57 13.45
C PHE A 31 23.92 -26.53 14.77
N GLY A 32 23.77 -27.67 15.45
CA GLY A 32 23.04 -27.75 16.73
C GLY A 32 23.72 -26.99 17.87
N ARG A 33 25.07 -27.00 17.90
CA ARG A 33 25.85 -26.34 18.96
C ARG A 33 25.87 -24.82 18.79
N GLY A 34 25.90 -24.30 17.56
CA GLY A 34 25.75 -22.87 17.28
C GLY A 34 24.34 -22.35 17.62
N LEU A 35 23.30 -23.13 17.30
CA LEU A 35 21.92 -22.76 17.62
C LEU A 35 21.65 -22.72 19.13
N LEU A 36 22.20 -23.67 19.90
CA LEU A 36 22.11 -23.67 21.36
C LEU A 36 22.76 -22.44 21.99
N TRP A 37 23.92 -22.02 21.49
CA TRP A 37 24.59 -20.80 21.96
C TRP A 37 23.83 -19.53 21.61
N LEU A 38 23.22 -19.46 20.43
CA LEU A 38 22.36 -18.33 20.04
C LEU A 38 21.12 -18.22 20.93
N LEU A 39 20.45 -19.35 21.22
CA LEU A 39 19.29 -19.36 22.11
C LEU A 39 19.67 -18.93 23.54
N ALA A 40 20.81 -19.41 24.06
CA ALA A 40 21.31 -18.98 25.37
C ALA A 40 21.61 -17.47 25.41
N ALA A 41 22.24 -16.91 24.37
CA ALA A 41 22.52 -15.48 24.28
C ALA A 41 21.24 -14.63 24.22
N VAL A 42 20.21 -15.09 23.50
CA VAL A 42 18.89 -14.41 23.44
C VAL A 42 18.21 -14.40 24.81
N ILE A 43 18.23 -15.52 25.54
CA ILE A 43 17.62 -15.60 26.88
C ILE A 43 18.31 -14.66 27.87
N VAL A 44 19.65 -14.61 27.85
CA VAL A 44 20.42 -13.69 28.71
C VAL A 44 20.17 -12.23 28.32
N GLY A 45 20.15 -11.91 27.02
CA GLY A 45 19.85 -10.56 26.53
C GLY A 45 18.44 -10.07 26.91
N CYS A 46 17.42 -10.92 26.76
CA CYS A 46 16.05 -10.59 27.17
C CYS A 46 15.91 -10.46 28.70
N GLY A 47 16.60 -11.28 29.48
CA GLY A 47 16.61 -11.18 30.93
C GLY A 47 17.23 -9.86 31.41
N ILE A 48 18.32 -9.41 30.78
CA ILE A 48 18.97 -8.13 31.08
C ILE A 48 18.06 -6.95 30.69
N TRP A 49 17.32 -7.04 29.57
CA TRP A 49 16.39 -5.99 29.15
C TRP A 49 15.21 -5.82 30.12
N MET A 50 14.74 -6.91 30.74
CA MET A 50 13.67 -6.88 31.74
C MET A 50 14.07 -6.21 33.06
N LEU A 51 15.38 -6.08 33.33
CA LEU A 51 15.90 -5.45 34.55
C LEU A 51 16.13 -3.94 34.39
N LEU A 52 15.91 -3.36 33.21
CA LEU A 52 15.90 -1.91 33.06
C LEU A 52 14.51 -1.37 33.46
N PRO A 53 14.42 -0.50 34.48
CA PRO A 53 13.17 0.15 34.84
C PRO A 53 12.76 1.06 33.69
N PHE A 54 11.69 0.67 32.98
CA PHE A 54 11.02 1.50 31.99
C PHE A 54 10.51 2.76 32.70
N SER A 55 11.22 3.87 32.50
CA SER A 55 10.87 5.17 33.06
C SER A 55 9.49 5.59 32.53
N LYS A 56 8.50 5.53 33.41
CA LYS A 56 7.09 5.85 33.17
C LYS A 56 6.92 7.36 33.09
N GLY A 57 7.22 7.94 31.93
CA GLY A 57 6.85 9.31 31.61
C GLY A 57 5.45 9.36 31.00
N ASN A 58 4.38 9.28 31.81
CA ASN A 58 3.05 9.67 31.34
C ASN A 58 2.84 11.14 31.67
N SER A 59 2.82 11.94 30.62
CA SER A 59 2.52 13.37 30.63
C SER A 59 1.09 13.59 31.14
N THR A 60 0.95 14.33 32.23
CA THR A 60 -0.33 14.83 32.73
C THR A 60 -0.26 16.35 32.81
N GLU A 61 -0.70 17.02 31.76
CA GLU A 61 -1.23 18.38 31.88
C GLU A 61 -2.77 18.31 31.76
N PRO A 62 -3.51 18.81 32.76
CA PRO A 62 -4.96 18.87 32.68
C PRO A 62 -5.37 20.05 31.78
N VAL A 63 -6.02 19.73 30.66
CA VAL A 63 -6.76 20.72 29.87
C VAL A 63 -7.87 21.29 30.72
N LYS A 64 -7.73 22.58 31.03
CA LYS A 64 -8.67 23.45 31.71
C LYS A 64 -9.99 23.48 30.94
N SER A 65 -11.02 22.80 31.46
CA SER A 65 -12.41 22.99 31.02
C SER A 65 -12.88 24.36 31.50
N GLY A 66 -13.02 25.29 30.57
CA GLY A 66 -13.79 26.51 30.73
C GLY A 66 -15.12 26.35 30.00
N VAL A 67 -16.11 25.82 30.70
CA VAL A 67 -17.53 25.96 30.33
C VAL A 67 -17.94 27.35 30.78
N ALA A 68 -18.28 28.23 29.83
CA ALA A 68 -18.94 29.49 30.12
C ALA A 68 -20.11 29.68 29.14
N ALA A 69 -21.30 29.50 29.71
CA ALA A 69 -22.56 30.20 29.44
C ALA A 69 -22.90 30.56 27.99
N VAL A 70 -23.87 29.83 27.45
CA VAL A 70 -24.73 30.28 26.34
C VAL A 70 -25.80 31.20 26.95
N GLU A 71 -25.75 32.48 26.61
CA GLU A 71 -26.85 33.43 26.81
C GLU A 71 -27.56 33.65 25.46
N PRO A 72 -28.91 33.53 25.38
CA PRO A 72 -29.65 33.73 24.14
C PRO A 72 -30.12 35.18 24.01
N ALA A 73 -29.71 35.87 22.94
CA ALA A 73 -30.29 37.15 22.58
C ALA A 73 -30.46 37.31 21.05
N ALA A 74 -31.72 37.17 20.64
CA ALA A 74 -32.45 37.77 19.53
C ALA A 74 -31.94 37.71 18.06
N PRO A 75 -32.87 37.48 17.10
CA PRO A 75 -32.58 37.42 15.67
C PRO A 75 -32.53 38.83 15.05
N GLY A 76 -31.44 39.14 14.35
CA GLY A 76 -31.32 40.30 13.48
C GLY A 76 -31.19 39.84 12.04
N ASP A 77 -32.24 40.06 11.25
CA ASP A 77 -32.22 40.02 9.80
C ASP A 77 -31.07 40.86 9.23
N THR A 78 -30.31 40.29 8.29
CA THR A 78 -30.01 40.93 7.00
C THR A 78 -29.31 39.92 6.12
N ALA A 79 -30.01 39.52 5.07
CA ALA A 79 -29.46 38.82 3.92
C ALA A 79 -28.34 39.62 3.27
N VAL A 80 -27.15 39.05 3.16
CA VAL A 80 -26.30 39.19 1.97
C VAL A 80 -25.57 37.87 1.78
N SER A 81 -26.13 37.05 0.89
CA SER A 81 -25.40 35.96 0.25
C SER A 81 -24.36 36.58 -0.67
N PRO A 82 -23.04 36.39 -0.48
CA PRO A 82 -22.19 36.33 -1.63
C PRO A 82 -22.44 34.94 -2.23
N THR A 83 -23.31 34.89 -3.24
CA THR A 83 -23.16 33.90 -4.30
C THR A 83 -21.74 34.08 -4.84
N ALA A 84 -20.78 33.45 -4.18
CA ALA A 84 -19.53 33.07 -4.78
C ALA A 84 -19.95 32.08 -5.84
N GLU A 85 -20.15 32.62 -7.04
CA GLU A 85 -20.11 31.90 -8.29
C GLU A 85 -18.77 31.15 -8.27
N VAL A 86 -18.80 29.92 -7.74
CA VAL A 86 -17.73 28.96 -7.93
C VAL A 86 -17.63 28.91 -9.45
N PRO A 87 -16.54 29.41 -10.05
CA PRO A 87 -16.40 29.26 -11.48
C PRO A 87 -16.58 27.77 -11.71
N ALA A 88 -17.53 27.43 -12.59
CA ALA A 88 -17.63 26.13 -13.21
C ALA A 88 -16.35 25.95 -14.06
N SER A 89 -15.22 25.90 -13.34
CA SER A 89 -13.89 25.60 -13.78
C SER A 89 -13.97 24.13 -14.11
N ALA A 90 -14.46 23.90 -15.33
CA ALA A 90 -14.31 22.71 -16.12
C ALA A 90 -13.95 21.50 -15.27
N ALA A 91 -14.97 20.80 -14.77
CA ALA A 91 -14.85 19.37 -14.58
C ALA A 91 -14.41 18.85 -15.95
N ALA A 92 -13.10 18.78 -16.17
CA ALA A 92 -12.54 18.51 -17.47
C ALA A 92 -13.12 17.16 -17.87
N GLU A 93 -13.83 17.12 -19.00
CA GLU A 93 -14.60 15.96 -19.42
C GLU A 93 -13.77 14.71 -19.19
N LEU A 94 -14.19 13.92 -18.19
CA LEU A 94 -13.55 12.68 -17.78
C LEU A 94 -13.62 11.62 -18.89
N ASP A 95 -14.35 11.93 -19.97
CA ASP A 95 -14.78 11.05 -21.05
C ASP A 95 -13.61 10.33 -21.75
N ARG A 96 -12.44 10.97 -21.84
CA ARG A 96 -11.21 10.35 -22.41
C ARG A 96 -10.07 10.21 -21.39
N LEU A 97 -10.39 10.30 -20.11
CA LEU A 97 -9.46 10.05 -19.00
C LEU A 97 -9.84 8.74 -18.31
N ARG A 98 -8.94 7.75 -18.30
CA ARG A 98 -9.24 6.45 -17.67
C ARG A 98 -8.08 5.87 -16.89
N ILE A 99 -8.43 5.12 -15.83
CA ILE A 99 -7.48 4.29 -15.10
C ILE A 99 -7.28 2.99 -15.89
N SER A 100 -6.10 2.82 -16.46
CA SER A 100 -5.76 1.67 -17.31
C SER A 100 -5.28 0.44 -16.55
N SER A 101 -4.71 0.65 -15.36
CA SER A 101 -4.35 -0.40 -14.42
C SER A 101 -4.42 0.17 -13.01
N GLN A 102 -4.74 -0.69 -12.06
CA GLN A 102 -4.73 -0.35 -10.64
C GLN A 102 -4.31 -1.57 -9.83
N THR A 103 -3.55 -1.30 -8.79
CA THR A 103 -3.17 -2.24 -7.76
C THR A 103 -3.18 -1.49 -6.44
N TRP A 104 -3.36 -2.24 -5.37
CA TRP A 104 -3.31 -1.66 -4.04
C TRP A 104 -2.61 -2.63 -3.12
N ARG A 105 -2.13 -2.10 -2.00
CA ARG A 105 -1.58 -2.90 -0.92
C ARG A 105 -1.74 -2.16 0.39
N ARG A 106 -1.66 -2.91 1.48
CA ARG A 106 -1.57 -2.34 2.82
C ARG A 106 -0.12 -2.02 3.19
N GLY A 107 0.04 -0.97 3.97
CA GLY A 107 1.26 -0.64 4.72
C GLY A 107 0.90 -0.23 6.14
N GLY A 108 1.87 0.23 6.93
CA GLY A 108 1.63 0.76 8.28
C GLY A 108 0.84 -0.21 9.18
N LEU A 109 1.42 -1.39 9.44
CA LEU A 109 0.79 -2.49 10.21
C LEU A 109 -0.54 -3.01 9.65
N GLY A 110 -0.80 -2.79 8.36
CA GLY A 110 -2.01 -3.30 7.69
C GLY A 110 -3.17 -2.31 7.66
N SER A 111 -3.03 -1.11 8.22
CA SER A 111 -4.12 -0.14 8.27
C SER A 111 -4.02 0.98 7.22
N LYS A 112 -2.85 1.21 6.62
CA LYS A 112 -2.65 2.27 5.62
C LYS A 112 -2.81 1.74 4.20
N ALA A 113 -3.66 2.36 3.40
CA ALA A 113 -3.82 2.01 1.99
C ALA A 113 -2.81 2.75 1.12
N LEU A 114 -2.09 1.99 0.30
CA LEU A 114 -1.20 2.48 -0.75
C LEU A 114 -1.74 1.98 -2.09
N VAL A 115 -2.03 2.89 -3.01
CA VAL A 115 -2.50 2.54 -4.36
C VAL A 115 -1.44 2.85 -5.39
N THR A 116 -1.32 1.98 -6.39
CA THR A 116 -0.54 2.22 -7.58
C THR A 116 -1.46 2.07 -8.77
N PHE A 117 -1.61 3.12 -9.56
CA PHE A 117 -2.47 3.09 -10.73
C PHE A 117 -1.87 3.88 -11.89
N THR A 118 -2.29 3.54 -13.09
CA THR A 118 -1.79 4.17 -14.30
C THR A 118 -2.93 4.88 -15.03
N LEU A 119 -2.85 6.21 -15.07
CA LEU A 119 -3.81 7.06 -15.73
C LEU A 119 -3.45 7.23 -17.20
N ARG A 120 -4.42 7.05 -18.09
CA ARG A 120 -4.29 7.33 -19.52
C ARG A 120 -5.15 8.54 -19.86
N ASN A 121 -4.49 9.57 -20.41
CA ASN A 121 -5.13 10.77 -20.91
C ASN A 121 -5.12 10.72 -22.43
N ASP A 122 -6.26 10.36 -23.04
CA ASP A 122 -6.44 10.36 -24.48
C ASP A 122 -7.01 11.71 -24.99
N ASN A 123 -7.07 12.75 -24.14
CA ASN A 123 -7.41 14.10 -24.58
C ASN A 123 -6.26 14.78 -25.34
N ASP A 124 -6.63 15.82 -26.08
CA ASP A 124 -5.78 16.79 -26.77
C ASP A 124 -5.29 17.93 -25.85
N TYR A 125 -5.55 17.84 -24.55
CA TYR A 125 -5.09 18.76 -23.52
C TYR A 125 -4.49 18.00 -22.34
N ALA A 126 -3.58 18.66 -21.62
CA ALA A 126 -3.05 18.15 -20.37
C ALA A 126 -4.09 18.32 -19.25
N VAL A 127 -4.07 17.39 -18.29
CA VAL A 127 -4.95 17.41 -17.11
C VAL A 127 -4.11 17.45 -15.85
N ARG A 128 -4.61 18.08 -14.79
CA ARG A 128 -3.98 18.14 -13.48
C ARG A 128 -5.03 18.05 -12.38
N ASP A 129 -4.58 18.00 -11.12
CA ASP A 129 -5.46 17.96 -9.95
C ASP A 129 -6.50 16.83 -10.04
N VAL A 130 -6.03 15.64 -10.40
CA VAL A 130 -6.89 14.48 -10.61
C VAL A 130 -7.38 13.98 -9.26
N GLU A 131 -8.70 14.00 -9.06
CA GLU A 131 -9.34 13.42 -7.89
C GLU A 131 -9.71 11.97 -8.16
N ILE A 132 -9.18 11.09 -7.31
CA ILE A 132 -9.54 9.67 -7.26
C ILE A 132 -10.35 9.40 -6.02
N ILE A 133 -11.34 8.52 -6.14
CA ILE A 133 -11.99 7.86 -5.00
C ILE A 133 -11.75 6.37 -5.11
N CYS A 134 -11.40 5.74 -4.01
CA CYS A 134 -11.24 4.30 -3.94
C CYS A 134 -12.17 3.73 -2.87
N ALA A 135 -12.98 2.75 -3.29
CA ALA A 135 -13.81 1.95 -2.41
C ALA A 135 -13.07 0.67 -2.02
N PHE A 136 -13.06 0.38 -0.72
CA PHE A 136 -12.45 -0.79 -0.11
C PHE A 136 -13.56 -1.72 0.36
N VAL A 137 -13.54 -2.95 -0.16
CA VAL A 137 -14.58 -3.94 0.10
C VAL A 137 -13.96 -5.19 0.71
N ARG A 138 -14.73 -5.89 1.53
CA ARG A 138 -14.37 -7.22 2.01
C ARG A 138 -14.47 -8.23 0.85
N ARG A 139 -13.88 -9.42 1.02
CA ARG A 139 -14.00 -10.52 0.04
C ARG A 139 -15.44 -10.87 -0.36
N ASP A 140 -16.40 -10.71 0.55
CA ASP A 140 -17.84 -10.95 0.29
C ASP A 140 -18.53 -9.81 -0.49
N GLY A 141 -17.80 -8.74 -0.83
CA GLY A 141 -18.33 -7.57 -1.54
C GLY A 141 -18.87 -6.47 -0.63
N THR A 142 -18.94 -6.69 0.69
CA THR A 142 -19.43 -5.67 1.63
C THR A 142 -18.54 -4.43 1.61
N PRO A 143 -19.08 -3.22 1.39
CA PRO A 143 -18.31 -2.00 1.45
C PRO A 143 -17.89 -1.69 2.90
N LEU A 144 -16.60 -1.41 3.11
CA LEU A 144 -16.05 -1.14 4.43
C LEU A 144 -15.59 0.31 4.60
N THR A 145 -14.92 0.86 3.58
CA THR A 145 -14.35 2.20 3.66
C THR A 145 -14.22 2.78 2.26
N ALA A 146 -14.44 4.08 2.11
CA ALA A 146 -14.07 4.82 0.90
C ALA A 146 -13.08 5.94 1.28
N ARG A 147 -12.12 6.21 0.39
CA ARG A 147 -11.16 7.30 0.56
C ARG A 147 -10.98 8.03 -0.76
N SER A 148 -11.03 9.35 -0.73
CA SER A 148 -10.69 10.20 -1.87
C SER A 148 -9.33 10.87 -1.68
N ARG A 149 -8.69 11.22 -2.80
CA ARG A 149 -7.47 12.02 -2.82
C ARG A 149 -7.35 12.78 -4.13
N VAL A 150 -6.99 14.06 -4.02
CA VAL A 150 -6.58 14.89 -5.15
C VAL A 150 -5.07 14.74 -5.37
N LEU A 151 -4.68 14.55 -6.62
CA LEU A 151 -3.29 14.42 -7.05
C LEU A 151 -2.91 15.65 -7.88
N PRO A 152 -2.01 16.51 -7.37
CA PRO A 152 -1.70 17.81 -7.99
C PRO A 152 -0.89 17.70 -9.29
N ASP A 153 -0.36 16.51 -9.54
CA ASP A 153 0.45 16.18 -10.71
C ASP A 153 -0.29 16.39 -12.05
N THR A 154 0.43 16.99 -13.00
CA THR A 154 -0.01 17.07 -14.39
C THR A 154 0.23 15.75 -15.13
N VAL A 155 -0.72 15.38 -15.99
CA VAL A 155 -0.67 14.31 -16.99
C VAL A 155 -0.81 14.94 -18.37
N SER A 156 0.24 14.83 -19.18
CA SER A 156 0.28 15.42 -20.52
C SER A 156 -0.84 14.88 -21.44
N MET A 157 -1.16 15.64 -22.49
CA MET A 157 -2.07 15.19 -23.54
C MET A 157 -1.58 13.89 -24.20
N LYS A 158 -2.51 13.04 -24.66
CA LYS A 158 -2.23 11.77 -25.37
C LYS A 158 -1.17 10.90 -24.69
N SER A 159 -1.12 10.93 -23.35
CA SER A 159 -0.05 10.30 -22.57
C SER A 159 -0.57 9.34 -21.50
N ARG A 160 0.38 8.70 -20.82
CA ARG A 160 0.11 7.79 -19.71
C ARG A 160 1.05 8.12 -18.56
N LYS A 161 0.50 8.26 -17.34
CA LYS A 161 1.27 8.52 -16.12
C LYS A 161 0.93 7.50 -15.05
N THR A 162 1.97 6.93 -14.43
CA THR A 162 1.81 5.99 -13.31
C THR A 162 2.01 6.72 -11.99
N PHE A 163 1.01 6.64 -11.14
CA PHE A 163 1.03 7.11 -9.77
C PHE A 163 1.35 5.94 -8.86
N ALA A 164 2.57 5.88 -8.34
CA ALA A 164 3.04 4.73 -7.57
C ALA A 164 2.95 4.99 -6.06
N ARG A 165 2.40 4.01 -5.33
CA ARG A 165 2.37 3.98 -3.84
C ARG A 165 1.74 5.24 -3.23
N ILE A 166 0.71 5.77 -3.86
CA ILE A 166 -0.04 6.93 -3.36
C ILE A 166 -0.75 6.54 -2.05
N PRO A 167 -0.51 7.27 -0.95
CA PRO A 167 -1.21 7.02 0.30
C PRO A 167 -2.61 7.64 0.29
N LEU A 168 -3.63 6.81 0.47
CA LEU A 168 -5.04 7.25 0.60
C LEU A 168 -5.50 7.45 2.04
N GLY A 169 -4.66 7.04 3.01
CA GLY A 169 -4.96 7.11 4.44
C GLY A 169 -5.27 5.75 5.04
N TYR A 170 -5.95 5.76 6.18
CA TYR A 170 -6.29 4.55 6.93
C TYR A 170 -7.59 3.91 6.44
N VAL A 171 -7.59 2.59 6.31
CA VAL A 171 -8.72 1.77 5.85
C VAL A 171 -9.00 0.64 6.82
N ASN A 172 -10.21 0.08 6.77
CA ASN A 172 -10.55 -1.09 7.56
C ASN A 172 -9.59 -2.26 7.24
N VAL A 173 -9.05 -2.87 8.28
CA VAL A 173 -8.08 -3.98 8.17
C VAL A 173 -8.67 -5.21 7.48
N ASN A 174 -9.99 -5.36 7.45
CA ASN A 174 -10.71 -6.47 6.82
C ASN A 174 -11.00 -6.26 5.32
N ALA A 175 -10.54 -5.16 4.71
CA ALA A 175 -10.79 -4.91 3.28
C ALA A 175 -9.92 -5.80 2.40
N ASP A 176 -10.45 -6.70 1.57
CA ASP A 176 -9.62 -7.58 0.75
C ASP A 176 -9.41 -7.07 -0.67
N GLN A 177 -10.25 -6.14 -1.11
CA GLN A 177 -10.23 -5.62 -2.46
C GLN A 177 -10.36 -4.09 -2.44
N ALA A 178 -9.84 -3.44 -3.48
CA ALA A 178 -10.01 -2.02 -3.69
C ALA A 178 -10.34 -1.75 -5.16
N ARG A 179 -11.25 -0.82 -5.40
CA ARG A 179 -11.54 -0.28 -6.74
C ARG A 179 -11.50 1.23 -6.70
N CYS A 180 -10.69 1.82 -7.57
CA CYS A 180 -10.58 3.25 -7.73
C CYS A 180 -11.31 3.72 -9.00
N SER A 181 -11.90 4.90 -8.90
CA SER A 181 -12.55 5.63 -9.97
C SER A 181 -12.11 7.08 -9.96
N LEU A 182 -12.18 7.72 -11.12
CA LEU A 182 -11.95 9.16 -11.27
C LEU A 182 -13.23 9.89 -10.89
N VAL A 183 -13.09 10.95 -10.11
CA VAL A 183 -14.21 11.81 -9.68
C VAL A 183 -14.16 13.15 -10.40
N ALA A 184 -12.96 13.74 -10.47
CA ALA A 184 -12.75 15.03 -11.07
C ALA A 184 -11.33 15.14 -11.63
N ALA A 185 -11.14 16.06 -12.57
CA ALA A 185 -9.85 16.51 -13.06
C ALA A 185 -10.00 17.93 -13.60
N ARG A 186 -8.91 18.70 -13.62
CA ARG A 186 -8.87 20.05 -14.19
C ARG A 186 -8.01 20.07 -15.45
N ARG A 187 -8.36 20.90 -16.43
CA ARG A 187 -7.46 21.18 -17.57
C ARG A 187 -6.25 21.98 -17.04
N ALA A 188 -5.04 21.58 -17.46
CA ALA A 188 -3.80 22.12 -16.93
C ALA A 188 -3.39 23.45 -17.56
#